data_AF-A0A484V653-F1
#
_entry.id   AF-A0A484V653-F1
#
_cell.length_a   1.000
_cell.length_b   1.000
_cell.length_c   1.000
_cell.angle_alpha   90.00
_cell.angle_beta   90.00
_cell.angle_gamma   90.00
#
_symmetry.space_group_name_H-M   'P 1'
#
loop_
_entity.id
_entity.type
_entity.pdbx_description
1 polymer ?
#
loop_
_entity_poly.entity_id
_entity_poly.type
_entity_poly.pdbx_seq_one_letter_code
_entity_poly.pdbx_strand_id
1 'polypeptide(L)'
;MRPTTLYVIGNGFDLWHGIPSGLGAFKEYVLGVDRDIHREVEDYLPAGKDWCDLELALAELDADMLVDNLGHFMGSYGDEDWSDSGHHDFQYEVGNVVERLSTGLRSRFAEWIRALPIPTPETAPRRLASLDPRALFLSFNYTNTLSGLYGVDPAQILHIHGRADEADEELVLGHAWNPQSRRSLNERADIEDIDTRLVEANDTIDDYFSATFKRSEELIALHKPFFEALDTVDHVVVLGHSLSPVDAIYFKALFQQPGVAAARWTVACRNAEEWPEKAQRLIDMGLRPGAARLAAWDAL
;
A
#
# COMPACT_ATOMS: atom_id res chain seq x y z
N MET A 1 25.40 22.26 -3.94
CA MET A 1 26.05 20.93 -3.92
C MET A 1 24.96 19.92 -4.21
N ARG A 2 25.24 18.86 -4.97
CA ARG A 2 24.25 17.79 -5.21
C ARG A 2 24.07 16.96 -3.92
N PRO A 3 22.85 16.52 -3.58
CA PRO A 3 22.62 15.69 -2.39
C PRO A 3 23.42 14.38 -2.45
N THR A 4 23.99 13.97 -1.33
CA THR A 4 24.73 12.68 -1.20
C THR A 4 23.98 11.66 -0.34
N THR A 5 22.93 12.10 0.37
CA THR A 5 22.09 11.23 1.20
C THR A 5 20.71 11.09 0.61
N LEU A 6 20.21 9.85 0.59
CA LEU A 6 18.82 9.51 0.31
C LEU A 6 18.17 8.96 1.59
N TYR A 7 17.05 9.53 1.98
CA TYR A 7 16.18 8.95 3.00
C TYR A 7 15.05 8.17 2.33
N VAL A 8 14.82 6.94 2.78
CA VAL A 8 13.66 6.13 2.40
C VAL A 8 12.73 6.07 3.60
N ILE A 9 11.58 6.71 3.49
CA ILE A 9 10.64 6.92 4.60
C ILE A 9 9.45 5.98 4.44
N GLY A 10 9.08 5.30 5.52
CA GLY A 10 7.84 4.53 5.60
C GLY A 10 7.11 4.76 6.92
N ASN A 11 5.97 4.08 7.11
CA ASN A 11 4.96 4.44 8.11
C ASN A 11 5.49 4.45 9.55
N GLY A 12 6.54 3.67 9.84
CA GLY A 12 7.23 3.69 11.13
C GLY A 12 7.80 5.07 11.50
N PHE A 13 8.05 5.96 10.53
CA PHE A 13 8.44 7.35 10.73
C PHE A 13 7.28 8.17 11.31
N ASP A 14 6.10 8.15 10.70
CA ASP A 14 4.93 8.89 11.21
C ASP A 14 4.55 8.42 12.62
N LEU A 15 4.52 7.10 12.80
CA LEU A 15 4.30 6.48 14.09
C LEU A 15 5.38 6.84 15.13
N TRP A 16 6.64 7.05 14.74
CA TRP A 16 7.70 7.52 15.65
C TRP A 16 7.41 8.93 16.17
N HIS A 17 6.81 9.78 15.32
CA HIS A 17 6.36 11.13 15.67
C HIS A 17 4.98 11.15 16.34
N GLY A 18 4.41 9.99 16.69
CA GLY A 18 3.14 9.90 17.40
C GLY A 18 1.90 10.13 16.52
N ILE A 19 2.04 10.11 15.20
CA ILE A 19 0.91 10.15 14.29
C ILE A 19 0.25 8.76 14.30
N PRO A 20 -1.07 8.64 14.51
CA PRO A 20 -1.75 7.35 14.58
C PRO A 20 -2.04 6.78 13.17
N SER A 21 -1.01 6.70 12.32
CA SER A 21 -1.08 6.28 10.92
C SER A 21 -0.97 4.75 10.72
N GLY A 22 -1.14 3.96 11.78
CA GLY A 22 -1.12 2.50 11.68
C GLY A 22 -2.43 1.96 11.09
N LEU A 23 -2.37 0.86 10.33
CA LEU A 23 -3.56 0.26 9.71
C LEU A 23 -4.59 -0.25 10.75
N GLY A 24 -4.17 -0.56 11.97
CA GLY A 24 -5.12 -0.85 13.06
C GLY A 24 -5.97 0.37 13.44
N ALA A 25 -5.42 1.59 13.39
CA ALA A 25 -6.20 2.80 13.58
C ALA A 25 -7.11 3.10 12.38
N PHE A 26 -6.71 2.70 11.17
CA PHE A 26 -7.57 2.74 9.99
C PHE A 26 -8.76 1.77 10.13
N LYS A 27 -8.53 0.54 10.58
CA LYS A 27 -9.59 -0.44 10.88
C LYS A 27 -10.64 0.14 11.81
N GLU A 28 -10.23 0.71 12.94
CA GLU A 28 -11.14 1.35 13.90
C GLU A 28 -11.87 2.56 13.30
N TYR A 29 -11.20 3.35 12.46
CA TYR A 29 -11.84 4.44 11.72
C TYR A 29 -12.95 3.92 10.81
N VAL A 30 -12.67 2.92 9.97
CA VAL A 30 -13.66 2.34 9.04
C VAL A 30 -14.83 1.73 9.80
N LEU A 31 -14.60 1.02 10.91
CA LEU A 31 -15.66 0.50 11.78
C LEU A 31 -16.64 1.60 12.25
N GLY A 32 -16.12 2.81 12.48
CA GLY A 32 -16.88 3.96 12.94
C GLY A 32 -17.67 4.68 11.84
N VAL A 33 -17.17 4.69 10.59
CA VAL A 33 -17.75 5.49 9.50
C VAL A 33 -18.46 4.68 8.41
N ASP A 34 -18.03 3.43 8.19
CA ASP A 34 -18.54 2.56 7.12
C ASP A 34 -18.44 1.08 7.55
N ARG A 35 -19.52 0.59 8.17
CA ARG A 35 -19.57 -0.77 8.72
C ARG A 35 -19.64 -1.85 7.64
N ASP A 36 -20.12 -1.51 6.45
CA ASP A 36 -20.21 -2.48 5.35
C ASP A 36 -18.82 -2.75 4.79
N ILE A 37 -18.02 -1.71 4.52
CA ILE A 37 -16.61 -1.88 4.15
C ILE A 37 -15.85 -2.64 5.25
N HIS A 38 -16.03 -2.27 6.53
CA HIS A 38 -15.35 -2.99 7.61
C HIS A 38 -15.69 -4.48 7.61
N ARG A 39 -16.98 -4.82 7.53
CA ARG A 39 -17.45 -6.22 7.51
C ARG A 39 -16.83 -6.96 6.33
N GLU A 40 -16.85 -6.37 5.14
CA GLU A 40 -16.36 -7.02 3.92
C GLU A 40 -14.85 -7.24 3.92
N VAL A 41 -14.08 -6.33 4.51
CA VAL A 41 -12.64 -6.55 4.72
C VAL A 41 -12.43 -7.74 5.67
N GLU A 42 -13.20 -7.83 6.76
CA GLU A 42 -13.07 -8.96 7.70
C GLU A 42 -13.54 -10.29 7.11
N ASP A 43 -14.57 -10.27 6.27
CA ASP A 43 -15.18 -11.48 5.69
C ASP A 43 -14.36 -12.01 4.49
N TYR A 44 -13.82 -11.12 3.64
CA TYR A 44 -13.27 -11.54 2.34
C TYR A 44 -11.77 -11.27 2.15
N LEU A 45 -11.12 -10.50 3.02
CA LEU A 45 -9.70 -10.19 2.90
C LEU A 45 -8.90 -10.74 4.08
N PRO A 46 -7.81 -11.50 3.85
CA PRO A 46 -6.94 -11.99 4.92
C PRO A 46 -6.01 -10.87 5.47
N ALA A 47 -6.55 -9.71 5.85
CA ALA A 47 -5.79 -8.52 6.22
C ALA A 47 -5.05 -8.62 7.57
N GLY A 48 -5.28 -9.70 8.33
CA GLY A 48 -4.75 -9.87 9.68
C GLY A 48 -5.49 -9.04 10.74
N LYS A 49 -5.19 -9.30 12.01
CA LYS A 49 -5.96 -8.80 13.16
C LYS A 49 -6.18 -7.28 13.15
N ASP A 50 -5.12 -6.53 12.85
CA ASP A 50 -5.10 -5.06 12.84
C ASP A 50 -4.94 -4.50 11.41
N TRP A 51 -5.42 -5.25 10.41
CA TRP A 51 -5.24 -4.94 8.99
C TRP A 51 -3.77 -4.73 8.60
N CYS A 52 -2.83 -5.35 9.32
CA CYS A 52 -1.40 -5.16 9.12
C CYS A 52 -0.93 -5.60 7.73
N ASP A 53 -1.64 -6.55 7.13
CA ASP A 53 -1.34 -7.12 5.83
C ASP A 53 -2.37 -6.69 4.78
N LEU A 54 -3.11 -5.59 5.01
CA LEU A 54 -4.18 -5.13 4.11
C LEU A 54 -3.74 -5.05 2.65
N GLU A 55 -2.56 -4.47 2.39
CA GLU A 55 -2.04 -4.34 1.03
C GLU A 55 -1.66 -5.66 0.38
N LEU A 56 -1.33 -6.70 1.15
CA LEU A 56 -1.16 -8.05 0.63
C LEU A 56 -2.53 -8.71 0.41
N ALA A 57 -3.43 -8.54 1.39
CA ALA A 57 -4.76 -9.13 1.40
C ALA A 57 -5.65 -8.65 0.25
N LEU A 58 -5.49 -7.41 -0.23
CA LEU A 58 -6.17 -6.93 -1.44
C LEU A 58 -5.89 -7.81 -2.68
N ALA A 59 -4.73 -8.49 -2.74
CA ALA A 59 -4.43 -9.43 -3.84
C ALA A 59 -5.05 -10.82 -3.63
N GLU A 60 -5.53 -11.09 -2.42
CA GLU A 60 -5.96 -12.40 -1.93
C GLU A 60 -7.45 -12.42 -1.56
N LEU A 61 -8.26 -11.55 -2.17
CA LEU A 61 -9.72 -11.57 -2.03
C LEU A 61 -10.25 -13.00 -2.25
N ASP A 62 -10.97 -13.50 -1.25
CA ASP A 62 -11.61 -14.82 -1.25
C ASP A 62 -12.88 -14.78 -2.12
N ALA A 63 -12.66 -14.93 -3.44
CA ALA A 63 -13.71 -14.91 -4.44
C ALA A 63 -14.72 -16.05 -4.23
N ASP A 64 -14.27 -17.22 -3.80
CA ASP A 64 -15.13 -18.38 -3.54
C ASP A 64 -16.07 -18.09 -2.37
N MET A 65 -15.54 -17.56 -1.26
CA MET A 65 -16.37 -17.18 -0.12
C MET A 65 -17.34 -16.06 -0.45
N LEU A 66 -16.93 -15.07 -1.27
CA LEU A 66 -17.81 -14.01 -1.75
C LEU A 66 -18.99 -14.56 -2.55
N VAL A 67 -18.70 -15.43 -3.53
CA VAL A 67 -19.71 -16.08 -4.36
C VAL A 67 -20.64 -16.95 -3.51
N ASP A 68 -20.10 -17.75 -2.58
CA ASP A 68 -20.89 -18.63 -1.71
C ASP A 68 -21.82 -17.82 -0.78
N ASN A 69 -21.31 -16.75 -0.17
CA ASN A 69 -22.08 -15.90 0.74
C ASN A 69 -23.21 -15.18 0.01
N LEU A 70 -22.98 -14.74 -1.23
CA LEU A 70 -23.98 -14.04 -2.04
C LEU A 70 -24.81 -14.99 -2.91
N GLY A 71 -24.50 -16.28 -2.97
CA GLY A 71 -25.18 -17.25 -3.84
C GLY A 71 -26.69 -17.37 -3.57
N HIS A 72 -27.15 -16.97 -2.39
CA HIS A 72 -28.59 -16.90 -2.08
C HIS A 72 -29.36 -15.85 -2.91
N PHE A 73 -28.68 -14.89 -3.54
CA PHE A 73 -29.26 -13.97 -4.52
C PHE A 73 -29.44 -14.61 -5.90
N MET A 74 -28.88 -15.81 -6.14
CA MET A 74 -29.20 -16.61 -7.32
C MET A 74 -30.54 -17.30 -7.12
N GLY A 75 -31.64 -16.59 -7.40
CA GLY A 75 -32.99 -17.18 -7.41
C GLY A 75 -33.10 -18.39 -8.35
N SER A 76 -34.06 -19.28 -8.08
CA SER A 76 -34.33 -20.44 -8.94
C SER A 76 -34.93 -19.99 -10.26
N TYR A 77 -34.49 -20.58 -11.38
CA TYR A 77 -35.06 -20.31 -12.71
C TYR A 77 -36.56 -20.62 -12.83
N GLY A 78 -37.15 -21.28 -11.82
CA GLY A 78 -38.57 -21.67 -11.80
C GLY A 78 -39.43 -20.97 -10.75
N ASP A 79 -38.95 -19.91 -10.09
CA ASP A 79 -39.76 -19.19 -9.09
C ASP A 79 -40.89 -18.37 -9.72
N GLU A 80 -42.06 -18.30 -9.06
CA GLU A 80 -43.25 -17.59 -9.61
C GLU A 80 -43.10 -16.06 -9.59
N ASP A 81 -42.19 -15.52 -8.77
CA ASP A 81 -41.80 -14.09 -8.72
C ASP A 81 -40.65 -13.74 -9.70
N TRP A 82 -40.37 -14.63 -10.65
CA TRP A 82 -39.31 -14.48 -11.65
C TRP A 82 -39.53 -13.25 -12.55
N SER A 83 -38.52 -12.37 -12.57
CA SER A 83 -38.45 -11.19 -13.42
C SER A 83 -37.02 -11.02 -13.94
N ASP A 84 -36.84 -10.40 -15.11
CA ASP A 84 -35.52 -10.02 -15.65
C ASP A 84 -34.68 -9.21 -14.63
N SER A 85 -35.32 -8.46 -13.71
CA SER A 85 -34.62 -7.77 -12.62
C SER A 85 -33.97 -8.72 -11.61
N GLY A 86 -34.63 -9.83 -11.25
CA GLY A 86 -34.08 -10.82 -10.32
C GLY A 86 -32.91 -11.63 -10.89
N HIS A 87 -32.67 -11.56 -12.20
CA HIS A 87 -31.49 -12.16 -12.83
C HIS A 87 -30.19 -11.43 -12.47
N HIS A 88 -30.26 -10.15 -12.13
CA HIS A 88 -29.08 -9.31 -11.86
C HIS A 88 -28.83 -9.06 -10.37
N ASP A 89 -29.69 -9.52 -9.47
CA ASP A 89 -29.52 -9.30 -8.02
C ASP A 89 -28.18 -9.85 -7.51
N PHE A 90 -27.81 -11.07 -7.93
CA PHE A 90 -26.53 -11.66 -7.56
C PHE A 90 -25.33 -10.84 -8.07
N GLN A 91 -25.32 -10.50 -9.36
CA GLN A 91 -24.24 -9.72 -9.96
C GLN A 91 -24.16 -8.31 -9.35
N TYR A 92 -25.31 -7.69 -9.08
CA TYR A 92 -25.41 -6.38 -8.46
C TYR A 92 -24.81 -6.39 -7.05
N GLU A 93 -25.13 -7.40 -6.23
CA GLU A 93 -24.57 -7.51 -4.88
C GLU A 93 -23.07 -7.83 -4.89
N VAL A 94 -22.60 -8.67 -5.82
CA VAL A 94 -21.15 -8.86 -6.03
C VAL A 94 -20.47 -7.55 -6.41
N GLY A 95 -21.07 -6.79 -7.34
CA GLY A 95 -20.59 -5.47 -7.76
C GLY A 95 -20.51 -4.48 -6.60
N ASN A 96 -21.52 -4.45 -5.73
CA ASN A 96 -21.54 -3.61 -4.54
C ASN A 96 -20.37 -3.91 -3.59
N VAL A 97 -20.08 -5.20 -3.33
CA VAL A 97 -18.94 -5.60 -2.49
C VAL A 97 -17.62 -5.23 -3.16
N VAL A 98 -17.48 -5.51 -4.46
CA VAL A 98 -16.28 -5.15 -5.24
C VAL A 98 -16.04 -3.64 -5.22
N GLU A 99 -17.07 -2.81 -5.42
CA GLU A 99 -16.95 -1.35 -5.40
C GLU A 99 -16.53 -0.85 -4.01
N ARG A 100 -17.11 -1.41 -2.95
CA ARG A 100 -16.76 -1.08 -1.56
C ARG A 100 -15.34 -1.46 -1.21
N LEU A 101 -14.88 -2.66 -1.58
CA LEU A 101 -13.52 -3.13 -1.30
C LEU A 101 -12.45 -2.47 -2.18
N SER A 102 -12.83 -1.91 -3.33
CA SER A 102 -11.92 -1.18 -4.23
C SER A 102 -12.00 0.34 -3.99
N THR A 103 -12.86 1.04 -4.70
CA THR A 103 -12.97 2.50 -4.68
C THR A 103 -13.44 3.01 -3.31
N GLY A 104 -14.38 2.31 -2.66
CA GLY A 104 -14.89 2.67 -1.34
C GLY A 104 -13.79 2.69 -0.30
N LEU A 105 -13.05 1.59 -0.16
CA LEU A 105 -11.96 1.44 0.81
C LEU A 105 -10.84 2.44 0.55
N ARG A 106 -10.44 2.66 -0.71
CA ARG A 106 -9.43 3.68 -1.07
C ARG A 106 -9.90 5.08 -0.71
N SER A 107 -11.18 5.39 -0.91
CA SER A 107 -11.76 6.68 -0.51
C SER A 107 -11.75 6.87 1.00
N ARG A 108 -12.19 5.85 1.78
CA ARG A 108 -12.13 5.88 3.24
C ARG A 108 -10.69 6.04 3.74
N PHE A 109 -9.73 5.37 3.11
CA PHE A 109 -8.32 5.50 3.44
C PHE A 109 -7.82 6.93 3.22
N ALA A 110 -8.15 7.53 2.07
CA ALA A 110 -7.72 8.88 1.77
C ALA A 110 -8.37 9.92 2.69
N GLU A 111 -9.66 9.79 3.00
CA GLU A 111 -10.34 10.62 4.01
C GLU A 111 -9.68 10.50 5.39
N TRP A 112 -9.38 9.28 5.83
CA TRP A 112 -8.72 9.01 7.10
C TRP A 112 -7.33 9.62 7.20
N ILE A 113 -6.47 9.38 6.20
CA ILE A 113 -5.12 9.93 6.15
C ILE A 113 -5.15 11.46 6.25
N ARG A 114 -6.05 12.11 5.51
CA ARG A 114 -6.21 13.58 5.51
C ARG A 114 -6.69 14.13 6.86
N ALA A 115 -7.37 13.31 7.66
CA ALA A 115 -7.85 13.68 8.99
C ALA A 115 -6.83 13.40 10.11
N LEU A 116 -5.68 12.78 9.81
CA LEU A 116 -4.68 12.44 10.82
C LEU A 116 -4.09 13.71 11.48
N PRO A 117 -3.94 13.72 12.81
CA PRO A 117 -3.28 14.83 13.49
C PRO A 117 -1.78 14.82 13.19
N ILE A 118 -1.31 15.83 12.47
CA ILE A 118 0.11 16.03 12.21
C ILE A 118 0.70 16.91 13.32
N PRO A 119 1.69 16.42 14.09
CA PRO A 119 2.32 17.21 15.14
C PRO A 119 3.11 18.39 14.55
N THR A 120 3.25 19.43 15.36
CA THR A 120 4.14 20.57 15.14
C THR A 120 5.47 20.34 15.86
N PRO A 121 6.53 21.11 15.56
CA PRO A 121 7.78 21.09 16.32
C PRO A 121 7.59 21.18 17.85
N GLU A 122 6.54 21.86 18.30
CA GLU A 122 6.18 22.06 19.71
C GLU A 122 5.39 20.89 20.31
N THR A 123 4.60 20.18 19.50
CA THR A 123 3.71 19.10 19.98
C THR A 123 4.22 17.70 19.69
N ALA A 124 5.27 17.56 18.87
CA ALA A 124 5.86 16.27 18.54
C ALA A 124 6.43 15.58 19.80
N PRO A 125 6.00 14.35 20.14
CA PRO A 125 6.47 13.64 21.32
C PRO A 125 7.93 13.21 21.19
N ARG A 126 8.39 12.97 19.97
CA ARG A 126 9.76 12.58 19.61
C ARG A 126 10.14 13.21 18.29
N ARG A 127 11.43 13.47 18.12
CA ARG A 127 12.05 13.88 16.85
C ARG A 127 13.40 13.19 16.73
N LEU A 128 13.88 13.04 15.50
CA LEU A 128 15.25 12.66 15.23
C LEU A 128 16.21 13.72 15.78
N ALA A 129 17.37 13.28 16.25
CA ALA A 129 18.44 14.17 16.68
C ALA A 129 18.97 14.99 15.50
N SER A 130 19.03 14.37 14.32
CA SER A 130 19.45 15.03 13.08
C SER A 130 18.75 14.46 11.85
N LEU A 131 18.33 15.33 10.95
CA LEU A 131 17.87 14.98 9.61
C LEU A 131 18.41 16.06 8.68
N ASP A 132 19.10 15.68 7.60
CA ASP A 132 19.64 16.65 6.64
C ASP A 132 18.52 17.18 5.75
N PRO A 133 18.08 18.45 5.91
CA PRO A 133 16.99 18.99 5.11
C PRO A 133 17.38 19.16 3.63
N ARG A 134 18.67 19.04 3.29
CA ARG A 134 19.19 19.14 1.91
C ARG A 134 19.37 17.78 1.21
N ALA A 135 18.97 16.69 1.87
CA ALA A 135 18.99 15.35 1.29
C ALA A 135 17.83 15.10 0.32
N LEU A 136 17.84 13.98 -0.40
CA LEU A 136 16.67 13.53 -1.15
C LEU A 136 15.83 12.58 -0.30
N PHE A 137 14.53 12.58 -0.51
CA PHE A 137 13.57 11.78 0.24
C PHE A 137 12.67 11.00 -0.71
N LEU A 138 12.67 9.69 -0.59
CA LEU A 138 11.65 8.81 -1.18
C LEU A 138 10.71 8.40 -0.05
N SER A 139 9.49 8.94 -0.06
CA SER A 139 8.48 8.72 0.96
C SER A 139 7.38 7.79 0.45
N PHE A 140 7.13 6.74 1.23
CA PHE A 140 5.96 5.87 1.14
C PHE A 140 4.83 6.34 2.08
N ASN A 141 5.09 7.37 2.89
CA ASN A 141 4.06 8.00 3.70
C ASN A 141 3.33 9.06 2.89
N TYR A 142 2.05 9.20 3.22
CA TYR A 142 1.14 10.17 2.61
C TYR A 142 1.14 11.52 3.33
N THR A 143 1.65 11.59 4.56
CA THR A 143 1.62 12.80 5.38
C THR A 143 2.75 13.76 5.02
N ASN A 144 2.56 15.06 5.29
CA ASN A 144 3.57 16.09 5.06
C ASN A 144 4.58 16.25 6.22
N THR A 145 4.76 15.20 7.03
CA THR A 145 5.58 15.21 8.26
C THR A 145 7.00 15.71 8.03
N LEU A 146 7.65 15.35 6.91
CA LEU A 146 8.99 15.82 6.56
C LEU A 146 9.05 17.36 6.39
N SER A 147 8.12 17.93 5.63
CA SER A 147 8.07 19.37 5.41
C SER A 147 7.62 20.12 6.68
N GLY A 148 6.59 19.62 7.36
CA GLY A 148 6.01 20.27 8.54
C GLY A 148 6.93 20.24 9.78
N LEU A 149 7.53 19.09 10.11
CA LEU A 149 8.36 18.95 11.31
C LEU A 149 9.84 19.28 11.08
N TYR A 150 10.37 19.00 9.89
CA TYR A 150 11.79 19.11 9.61
C TYR A 150 12.15 20.22 8.62
N GLY A 151 11.15 20.93 8.06
CA GLY A 151 11.39 22.02 7.13
C GLY A 151 12.04 21.56 5.81
N VAL A 152 11.84 20.29 5.44
CA VAL A 152 12.33 19.75 4.16
C VAL A 152 11.54 20.40 3.02
N ASP A 153 12.25 20.92 2.02
CA ASP A 153 11.65 21.47 0.81
C ASP A 153 10.86 20.36 0.09
N PRO A 154 9.55 20.56 -0.21
CA PRO A 154 8.76 19.59 -0.98
C PRO A 154 9.41 19.17 -2.30
N ALA A 155 10.22 20.01 -2.93
CA ALA A 155 10.95 19.67 -4.16
C ALA A 155 12.01 18.56 -3.97
N GLN A 156 12.37 18.25 -2.72
CA GLN A 156 13.31 17.20 -2.36
C GLN A 156 12.62 15.89 -1.96
N ILE A 157 11.29 15.88 -1.90
CA ILE A 157 10.49 14.75 -1.45
C ILE A 157 9.68 14.20 -2.61
N LEU A 158 9.92 12.94 -2.94
CA LEU A 158 9.04 12.16 -3.78
C LEU A 158 8.11 11.34 -2.90
N HIS A 159 6.83 11.68 -2.86
CA HIS A 159 5.77 10.84 -2.32
C HIS A 159 5.33 9.84 -3.38
N ILE A 160 5.88 8.62 -3.36
CA ILE A 160 5.70 7.67 -4.46
C ILE A 160 4.26 7.13 -4.57
N HIS A 161 3.49 7.23 -3.48
CA HIS A 161 2.08 6.82 -3.40
C HIS A 161 1.12 8.01 -3.27
N GLY A 162 1.59 9.21 -3.59
CA GLY A 162 0.85 10.46 -3.44
C GLY A 162 0.88 11.03 -2.02
N ARG A 163 0.39 12.26 -1.85
CA ARG A 163 0.34 12.96 -0.56
C ARG A 163 -1.03 13.52 -0.24
N ALA A 164 -1.30 13.66 1.04
CA ALA A 164 -2.63 13.94 1.58
C ALA A 164 -2.99 15.43 1.64
N ASP A 165 -2.01 16.33 1.60
CA ASP A 165 -2.23 17.77 1.63
C ASP A 165 -2.72 18.35 0.30
N GLU A 166 -2.68 17.56 -0.79
CA GLU A 166 -3.36 17.87 -2.05
C GLU A 166 -4.74 17.19 -2.08
N ALA A 167 -5.82 18.00 -2.05
CA ALA A 167 -7.18 17.51 -1.90
C ALA A 167 -7.63 16.56 -3.02
N ASP A 168 -7.16 16.82 -4.25
CA ASP A 168 -7.53 16.08 -5.46
C ASP A 168 -6.52 14.97 -5.81
N GLU A 169 -5.43 14.81 -5.04
CA GLU A 169 -4.42 13.80 -5.32
C GLU A 169 -4.92 12.41 -4.88
N GLU A 170 -4.79 11.45 -5.81
CA GLU A 170 -5.16 10.06 -5.56
C GLU A 170 -4.09 9.37 -4.71
N LEU A 171 -4.49 8.81 -3.57
CA LEU A 171 -3.58 8.03 -2.74
C LEU A 171 -3.52 6.57 -3.23
N VAL A 172 -2.30 6.09 -3.44
CA VAL A 172 -2.05 4.75 -3.97
C VAL A 172 -2.02 3.72 -2.83
N LEU A 173 -3.20 3.19 -2.48
CA LEU A 173 -3.36 2.01 -1.62
C LEU A 173 -3.63 0.78 -2.49
N GLY A 174 -2.91 -0.33 -2.26
CA GLY A 174 -3.06 -1.53 -3.08
C GLY A 174 -1.91 -2.53 -2.99
N HIS A 175 -1.96 -3.57 -3.81
CA HIS A 175 -0.98 -4.63 -3.88
C HIS A 175 -0.02 -4.49 -5.09
N ALA A 176 1.19 -5.04 -5.00
CA ALA A 176 2.24 -4.93 -6.04
C ALA A 176 2.28 -6.11 -7.01
N TRP A 177 1.11 -6.54 -7.45
CA TRP A 177 0.93 -7.80 -8.16
C TRP A 177 1.41 -7.74 -9.61
N ASN A 178 1.70 -8.87 -10.25
CA ASN A 178 2.01 -8.90 -11.68
C ASN A 178 0.74 -9.28 -12.46
N PRO A 179 0.14 -8.37 -13.25
CA PRO A 179 -1.07 -8.59 -14.05
C PRO A 179 -1.10 -9.91 -14.84
N GLN A 180 0.07 -10.45 -15.18
CA GLN A 180 0.22 -11.66 -16.00
C GLN A 180 0.15 -12.98 -15.20
N SER A 181 0.04 -12.93 -13.86
CA SER A 181 0.18 -14.13 -13.01
C SER A 181 -1.11 -14.78 -12.51
N ARG A 182 -2.27 -14.15 -12.73
CA ARG A 182 -3.62 -14.57 -12.32
C ARG A 182 -4.39 -14.73 -13.60
N ARG A 183 -4.89 -15.94 -13.75
CA ARG A 183 -5.83 -16.28 -14.80
C ARG A 183 -7.18 -15.76 -14.38
N SER A 184 -7.96 -15.30 -15.35
CA SER A 184 -9.36 -14.94 -15.09
C SER A 184 -10.06 -16.09 -14.37
N LEU A 185 -10.97 -15.76 -13.45
CA LEU A 185 -11.83 -16.76 -12.81
C LEU A 185 -12.66 -17.56 -13.84
N ASN A 186 -12.86 -17.01 -15.03
CA ASN A 186 -13.54 -17.63 -16.16
C ASN A 186 -12.59 -18.42 -17.10
N GLU A 187 -11.27 -18.42 -16.88
CA GLU A 187 -10.31 -19.23 -17.67
C GLU A 187 -10.31 -20.71 -17.24
N ARG A 188 -11.43 -21.40 -17.49
CA ARG A 188 -11.69 -22.80 -17.12
C ARG A 188 -12.27 -23.62 -18.27
N ALA A 189 -12.05 -24.94 -18.23
CA ALA A 189 -12.40 -25.85 -19.33
C ALA A 189 -13.91 -26.12 -19.45
N ASP A 190 -14.64 -25.96 -18.36
CA ASP A 190 -16.09 -26.22 -18.21
C ASP A 190 -16.92 -24.94 -18.26
N ILE A 191 -16.38 -23.83 -18.79
CA ILE A 191 -17.05 -22.52 -18.80
C ILE A 191 -18.41 -22.53 -19.51
N GLU A 192 -18.61 -23.42 -20.49
CA GLU A 192 -19.89 -23.58 -21.21
C GLU A 192 -21.01 -24.17 -20.32
N ASP A 193 -20.65 -24.86 -19.24
CA ASP A 193 -21.58 -25.48 -18.29
C ASP A 193 -21.85 -24.59 -17.06
N ILE A 194 -21.18 -23.44 -16.96
CA ILE A 194 -21.31 -22.51 -15.84
C ILE A 194 -22.49 -21.57 -16.03
N ASP A 195 -23.24 -21.33 -14.96
CA ASP A 195 -24.33 -20.34 -14.95
C ASP A 195 -23.81 -18.97 -15.37
N THR A 196 -24.45 -18.34 -16.36
CA THR A 196 -24.02 -17.03 -16.90
C THR A 196 -23.92 -15.96 -15.82
N ARG A 197 -24.76 -16.01 -14.77
CA ARG A 197 -24.69 -15.07 -13.64
C ARG A 197 -23.37 -15.20 -12.86
N LEU A 198 -22.83 -16.43 -12.77
CA LEU A 198 -21.53 -16.66 -12.16
C LEU A 198 -20.39 -16.17 -13.05
N VAL A 199 -20.51 -16.33 -14.37
CA VAL A 199 -19.53 -15.79 -15.33
C VAL A 199 -19.44 -14.26 -15.21
N GLU A 200 -20.58 -13.57 -15.20
CA GLU A 200 -20.64 -12.10 -15.07
C GLU A 200 -20.14 -11.60 -13.70
N ALA A 201 -20.44 -12.32 -12.62
CA ALA A 201 -19.89 -12.02 -11.30
C ALA A 201 -18.37 -12.22 -11.25
N ASN A 202 -17.86 -13.29 -11.86
CA ASN A 202 -16.43 -13.55 -11.97
C ASN A 202 -15.70 -12.43 -12.74
N ASP A 203 -16.28 -11.92 -13.83
CA ASP A 203 -15.71 -10.78 -14.56
C ASP A 203 -15.65 -9.53 -13.65
N THR A 204 -16.71 -9.29 -12.87
CA THR A 204 -16.77 -8.19 -11.89
C THR A 204 -15.70 -8.34 -10.81
N ILE A 205 -15.44 -9.57 -10.35
CA ILE A 205 -14.37 -9.88 -9.39
C ILE A 205 -12.99 -9.76 -10.05
N ASP A 206 -12.82 -10.08 -11.32
CA ASP A 206 -11.56 -9.87 -12.03
C ASP A 206 -11.23 -8.37 -12.19
N ASP A 207 -12.25 -7.53 -12.41
CA ASP A 207 -12.12 -6.06 -12.43
C ASP A 207 -11.64 -5.49 -11.08
N TYR A 208 -12.05 -6.09 -9.95
CA TYR A 208 -11.56 -5.72 -8.62
C TYR A 208 -10.03 -5.77 -8.55
N PHE A 209 -9.41 -6.85 -9.00
CA PHE A 209 -7.95 -7.01 -8.94
C PHE A 209 -7.22 -6.00 -9.83
N SER A 210 -7.85 -5.58 -10.93
CA SER A 210 -7.34 -4.50 -11.77
C SER A 210 -7.44 -3.14 -11.07
N ALA A 211 -8.53 -2.88 -10.36
CA ALA A 211 -8.79 -1.62 -9.66
C ALA A 211 -7.94 -1.42 -8.39
N THR A 212 -7.54 -2.50 -7.72
CA THR A 212 -6.71 -2.46 -6.50
C THR A 212 -5.21 -2.65 -6.77
N PHE A 213 -4.84 -2.81 -8.04
CA PHE A 213 -3.45 -2.98 -8.46
C PHE A 213 -2.63 -1.69 -8.37
N LYS A 214 -1.50 -1.73 -7.65
CA LYS A 214 -0.50 -0.67 -7.69
C LYS A 214 0.34 -0.75 -8.96
N ARG A 215 0.11 0.18 -9.89
CA ARG A 215 0.88 0.38 -11.13
C ARG A 215 2.30 0.90 -10.86
N SER A 216 3.08 0.15 -10.09
CA SER A 216 4.36 0.56 -9.51
C SER A 216 5.42 0.78 -10.58
N GLU A 217 5.43 -0.03 -11.65
CA GLU A 217 6.31 0.18 -12.81
C GLU A 217 6.03 1.52 -13.51
N GLU A 218 4.76 1.91 -13.59
CA GLU A 218 4.37 3.18 -14.20
C GLU A 218 4.72 4.35 -13.30
N LEU A 219 4.57 4.22 -11.98
CA LEU A 219 5.03 5.22 -11.01
C LEU A 219 6.56 5.39 -11.09
N ILE A 220 7.32 4.29 -11.19
CA ILE A 220 8.77 4.35 -11.38
C ILE A 220 9.11 5.05 -12.71
N ALA A 221 8.42 4.73 -13.80
CA ALA A 221 8.63 5.36 -15.09
C ALA A 221 8.28 6.85 -15.09
N LEU A 222 7.16 7.22 -14.45
CA LEU A 222 6.72 8.61 -14.26
C LEU A 222 7.77 9.42 -13.49
N HIS A 223 8.33 8.84 -12.43
CA HIS A 223 9.31 9.48 -11.57
C HIS A 223 10.76 9.16 -11.94
N LYS A 224 11.02 8.68 -13.16
CA LYS A 224 12.37 8.41 -13.67
C LYS A 224 13.38 9.54 -13.41
N PRO A 225 13.04 10.84 -13.56
CA PRO A 225 13.98 11.92 -13.24
C PRO A 225 14.46 11.94 -11.79
N PHE A 226 13.61 11.55 -10.83
CA PHE A 226 14.01 11.44 -9.42
C PHE A 226 15.03 10.32 -9.23
N PHE A 227 14.77 9.13 -9.80
CA PHE A 227 15.70 8.00 -9.69
C PHE A 227 17.05 8.29 -10.36
N GLU A 228 17.05 8.95 -11.53
CA GLU A 228 18.27 9.35 -12.23
C GLU A 228 19.09 10.41 -11.45
N ALA A 229 18.44 11.21 -10.61
CA ALA A 229 19.12 12.19 -9.74
C ALA A 229 19.85 11.57 -8.54
N LEU A 230 19.76 10.25 -8.35
CA LEU A 230 20.41 9.51 -7.25
C LEU A 230 21.87 9.12 -7.56
N ASP A 231 22.44 9.60 -8.67
CA ASP A 231 23.80 9.25 -9.13
C ASP A 231 24.90 9.58 -8.11
N THR A 232 24.72 10.66 -7.35
CA THR A 232 25.68 11.12 -6.32
C THR A 232 25.42 10.59 -4.92
N VAL A 233 24.40 9.75 -4.73
CA VAL A 233 24.06 9.20 -3.41
C VAL A 233 25.14 8.21 -2.98
N ASP A 234 25.72 8.42 -1.80
CA ASP A 234 26.68 7.52 -1.15
C ASP A 234 26.22 7.03 0.23
N HIS A 235 25.12 7.59 0.73
CA HIS A 235 24.47 7.17 1.97
C HIS A 235 22.96 7.02 1.78
N VAL A 236 22.40 5.88 2.21
CA VAL A 236 20.96 5.65 2.25
C VAL A 236 20.52 5.40 3.68
N VAL A 237 19.48 6.09 4.12
CA VAL A 237 18.91 5.93 5.47
C VAL A 237 17.45 5.50 5.35
N VAL A 238 17.13 4.30 5.81
CA VAL A 238 15.76 3.78 5.83
C VAL A 238 15.13 4.07 7.18
N LEU A 239 14.06 4.86 7.20
CA LEU A 239 13.34 5.27 8.41
C LEU A 239 11.91 4.75 8.34
N GLY A 240 11.61 3.72 9.14
CA GLY A 240 10.22 3.28 9.36
C GLY A 240 9.58 2.52 8.20
N HIS A 241 10.34 2.21 7.15
CA HIS A 241 9.88 1.34 6.08
C HIS A 241 9.83 -0.13 6.55
N SER A 242 8.76 -0.85 6.17
CA SER A 242 8.57 -2.27 6.50
C SER A 242 9.50 -3.19 5.70
N LEU A 243 9.96 -2.71 4.53
CA LEU A 243 10.67 -3.50 3.52
C LEU A 243 9.82 -4.69 3.04
N SER A 244 8.50 -4.53 3.04
CA SER A 244 7.56 -5.55 2.58
C SER A 244 7.84 -5.95 1.12
N PRO A 245 7.58 -7.21 0.72
CA PRO A 245 7.59 -7.62 -0.67
C PRO A 245 6.73 -6.73 -1.60
N VAL A 246 5.67 -6.12 -1.06
CA VAL A 246 4.81 -5.17 -1.81
C VAL A 246 5.65 -4.03 -2.40
N ASP A 247 6.61 -3.47 -1.67
CA ASP A 247 7.40 -2.33 -2.16
C ASP A 247 8.73 -2.74 -2.80
N ALA A 248 9.00 -4.04 -2.93
CA ALA A 248 10.29 -4.57 -3.39
C ALA A 248 10.71 -4.00 -4.75
N ILE A 249 9.74 -3.68 -5.63
CA ILE A 249 10.01 -3.14 -6.96
C ILE A 249 10.69 -1.76 -6.92
N TYR A 250 10.32 -0.91 -5.95
CA TYR A 250 10.95 0.40 -5.78
C TYR A 250 12.39 0.24 -5.30
N PHE A 251 12.67 -0.70 -4.40
CA PHE A 251 14.04 -1.01 -3.96
C PHE A 251 14.89 -1.59 -5.10
N LYS A 252 14.31 -2.46 -5.94
CA LYS A 252 14.99 -2.93 -7.16
C LYS A 252 15.34 -1.76 -8.09
N ALA A 253 14.43 -0.81 -8.28
CA ALA A 253 14.69 0.41 -9.07
C ALA A 253 15.78 1.30 -8.43
N LEU A 254 15.80 1.42 -7.10
CA LEU A 254 16.88 2.09 -6.37
C LEU A 254 18.23 1.42 -6.63
N PHE A 255 18.30 0.08 -6.57
CA PHE A 255 19.55 -0.67 -6.79
C PHE A 255 20.03 -0.67 -8.24
N GLN A 256 19.20 -0.28 -9.21
CA GLN A 256 19.64 -0.02 -10.57
C GLN A 256 20.47 1.26 -10.68
N GLN A 257 20.40 2.16 -9.68
CA GLN A 257 21.20 3.38 -9.65
C GLN A 257 22.60 3.08 -9.09
N PRO A 258 23.69 3.34 -9.83
CA PRO A 258 25.05 2.97 -9.42
C PRO A 258 25.48 3.56 -8.06
N GLY A 259 25.15 4.82 -7.80
CA GLY A 259 25.44 5.48 -6.52
C GLY A 259 24.77 4.75 -5.35
N VAL A 260 23.47 4.51 -5.47
CA VAL A 260 22.65 3.85 -4.44
C VAL A 260 23.08 2.39 -4.19
N ALA A 261 23.43 1.64 -5.23
CA ALA A 261 23.96 0.28 -5.10
C ALA A 261 25.35 0.24 -4.43
N ALA A 262 26.15 1.29 -4.64
CA ALA A 262 27.46 1.47 -4.04
C ALA A 262 27.40 2.03 -2.60
N ALA A 263 26.30 2.69 -2.24
CA ALA A 263 26.12 3.45 -1.01
C ALA A 263 26.21 2.60 0.27
N ARG A 264 26.46 3.28 1.38
CA ARG A 264 26.31 2.72 2.73
C ARG A 264 24.86 2.84 3.17
N TRP A 265 24.28 1.74 3.62
CA TRP A 265 22.88 1.72 4.05
C TRP A 265 22.78 1.69 5.57
N THR A 266 21.95 2.56 6.14
CA THR A 266 21.59 2.57 7.55
C THR A 266 20.09 2.32 7.67
N VAL A 267 19.67 1.35 8.47
CA VAL A 267 18.26 1.03 8.68
C VAL A 267 17.89 1.26 10.13
N ALA A 268 16.91 2.13 10.36
CA ALA A 268 16.36 2.37 11.70
C ALA A 268 15.37 1.27 12.07
N CYS A 269 15.72 0.44 13.06
CA CYS A 269 14.79 -0.51 13.65
C CYS A 269 14.38 -0.06 15.04
N ARG A 270 13.10 -0.27 15.39
CA ARG A 270 12.61 0.02 16.75
C ARG A 270 13.14 -0.99 17.74
N ASN A 271 13.17 -2.26 17.32
CA ASN A 271 13.80 -3.35 18.05
C ASN A 271 14.93 -3.95 17.19
N ALA A 272 16.08 -4.24 17.81
CA ALA A 272 17.20 -4.90 17.16
C ALA A 272 16.83 -6.30 16.64
N GLU A 273 15.80 -6.94 17.20
CA GLU A 273 15.29 -8.25 16.77
C GLU A 273 14.68 -8.22 15.35
N GLU A 274 14.24 -7.05 14.86
CA GLU A 274 13.74 -6.88 13.47
C GLU A 274 14.88 -6.92 12.43
N TRP A 275 16.12 -6.67 12.87
CA TRP A 275 17.24 -6.45 11.96
C TRP A 275 17.58 -7.65 11.06
N PRO A 276 17.67 -8.91 11.55
CA PRO A 276 18.02 -10.04 10.71
C PRO A 276 17.06 -10.20 9.53
N GLU A 277 15.76 -10.05 9.76
CA GLU A 277 14.74 -10.15 8.73
C GLU A 277 14.85 -9.00 7.72
N LYS A 278 14.97 -7.76 8.18
CA LYS A 278 15.11 -6.59 7.29
C LYS A 278 16.39 -6.64 6.46
N ALA A 279 17.50 -7.08 7.05
CA ALA A 279 18.74 -7.27 6.33
C ALA A 279 18.61 -8.34 5.23
N GLN A 280 17.93 -9.45 5.53
CA GLN A 280 17.67 -10.50 4.55
C GLN A 280 16.80 -10.00 3.40
N ARG A 281 15.69 -9.29 3.69
CA ARG A 281 14.81 -8.70 2.67
C ARG A 281 15.57 -7.76 1.72
N LEU A 282 16.47 -6.92 2.24
CA LEU A 282 17.31 -6.06 1.39
C LEU A 282 18.24 -6.87 0.47
N ILE A 283 18.83 -7.96 0.98
CA ILE A 283 19.67 -8.86 0.19
C ILE A 283 18.85 -9.53 -0.92
N ASP A 284 17.66 -10.03 -0.58
CA ASP A 284 16.74 -10.67 -1.53
C ASP A 284 16.27 -9.70 -2.63
N MET A 285 16.16 -8.41 -2.31
CA MET A 285 15.86 -7.34 -3.26
C MET A 285 17.08 -6.95 -4.13
N GLY A 286 18.30 -7.37 -3.77
CA GLY A 286 19.52 -7.17 -4.57
C GLY A 286 20.63 -6.37 -3.89
N LEU A 287 20.50 -5.99 -2.62
CA LEU A 287 21.56 -5.30 -1.89
C LEU A 287 22.73 -6.24 -1.59
N ARG A 288 23.96 -5.74 -1.73
CA ARG A 288 25.17 -6.52 -1.41
C ARG A 288 25.18 -6.88 0.09
N PRO A 289 25.44 -8.16 0.44
CA PRO A 289 25.56 -8.57 1.84
C PRO A 289 26.58 -7.70 2.60
N GLY A 290 26.20 -7.24 3.79
CA GLY A 290 27.04 -6.38 4.64
C GLY A 290 27.07 -4.89 4.26
N ALA A 291 26.37 -4.46 3.20
CA ALA A 291 26.28 -3.04 2.84
C ALA A 291 25.36 -2.22 3.76
N ALA A 292 24.42 -2.90 4.44
CA ALA A 292 23.49 -2.29 5.38
C ALA A 292 23.89 -2.56 6.84
N ARG A 293 23.66 -1.57 7.70
CA ARG A 293 23.83 -1.65 9.15
C ARG A 293 22.58 -1.20 9.89
N LEU A 294 22.36 -1.80 11.05
CA LEU A 294 21.34 -1.38 12.01
C LEU A 294 21.73 -0.03 12.65
N ALA A 295 20.74 0.84 12.84
CA ALA A 295 20.79 1.96 13.76
C ALA A 295 19.55 1.97 14.67
N ALA A 296 19.72 2.45 15.90
CA ALA A 296 18.60 2.76 16.79
C ALA A 296 17.99 4.11 16.38
N TRP A 297 16.67 4.24 16.50
CA TRP A 297 15.97 5.50 16.22
C TRP A 297 16.50 6.67 17.06
N ASP A 298 16.81 6.44 18.33
CA ASP A 298 17.35 7.47 19.23
C ASP A 298 18.77 7.93 18.86
N ALA A 299 19.47 7.19 17.99
CA ALA A 299 20.82 7.51 17.54
C ALA A 299 20.84 8.26 16.20
N LEU A 300 19.67 8.53 15.61
CA LEU A 300 19.48 9.22 14.32
C LEU A 300 18.91 10.61 14.54
#